data_AF-A0A0C9ZVC5-F1
#
_entry.id   AF-A0A0C9ZVC5-F1
#
_cell.length_a   1.000
_cell.length_b   1.000
_cell.length_c   1.000
_cell.angle_alpha   90.00
_cell.angle_beta   90.00
_cell.angle_gamma   90.00
#
_symmetry.space_group_name_H-M   'P 1'
#
loop_
_entity.id
_entity.type
_entity.pdbx_description
1 polymer ?
#
loop_
_entity_poly.entity_id
_entity_poly.type
_entity_poly.pdbx_seq_one_letter_code
_entity_poly.pdbx_strand_id
1 'polypeptide(L)'
;MRTSLAALVTLALALVVSAHEHDHEDQIPFNYVKYPYQATYPGDNEVTADSIFAGITTFAKLPWVQCLGRDRDTAFDIAFIGAPFDTGTSYRPGARFGPAGIRAGSRRLTLYGGYNVPLEVNPFLSGLKIVDCGDIPVTPYDNKYALKQIEEGHKELLHRRSYTPLGNDTLTGRPLAPISLDGKNHPRVVTLGGDHTIVLPLLRSIYSAYGPISVIHFDSHLDTWKPS
;
A
#
# COMPACT_ATOMS: atom_id res chain seq x y z
N MET A 1 82.97 -44.19 -21.54
CA MET A 1 83.43 -42.88 -21.04
C MET A 1 82.20 -42.01 -20.85
N ARG A 2 81.74 -41.82 -19.59
CA ARG A 2 81.93 -40.60 -18.77
C ARG A 2 81.21 -39.38 -19.36
N THR A 3 79.98 -39.09 -18.92
CA THR A 3 79.54 -38.17 -17.83
C THR A 3 79.06 -36.81 -18.34
N SER A 4 77.80 -36.52 -17.99
CA SER A 4 77.26 -35.24 -17.53
C SER A 4 77.36 -33.99 -18.42
N LEU A 5 76.21 -33.57 -18.99
CA LEU A 5 75.91 -32.16 -19.22
C LEU A 5 74.41 -31.88 -18.97
N ALA A 6 73.95 -32.23 -17.78
CA ALA A 6 72.69 -31.73 -17.23
C ALA A 6 72.96 -30.38 -16.55
N ALA A 7 73.06 -29.29 -17.31
CA ALA A 7 73.17 -27.94 -16.77
C ALA A 7 73.11 -26.85 -17.87
N LEU A 8 72.09 -26.79 -18.73
CA LEU A 8 71.94 -25.62 -19.64
C LEU A 8 70.55 -25.41 -20.28
N VAL A 9 69.46 -25.84 -19.63
CA VAL A 9 68.09 -25.55 -20.14
C VAL A 9 67.16 -24.91 -19.09
N THR A 10 67.61 -24.71 -17.84
CA THR A 10 66.78 -24.18 -16.75
C THR A 10 67.03 -22.71 -16.41
N LEU A 11 67.47 -21.88 -17.37
CA LEU A 11 67.73 -20.45 -17.13
C LEU A 11 67.28 -19.54 -18.28
N ALA A 12 66.10 -19.80 -18.85
CA ALA A 12 65.46 -18.90 -19.81
C ALA A 12 63.93 -18.90 -19.72
N LEU A 13 63.37 -19.18 -18.54
CA LEU A 13 61.93 -19.04 -18.26
C LEU A 13 61.67 -18.27 -16.95
N ALA A 14 62.52 -17.28 -16.66
CA ALA A 14 62.44 -16.44 -15.46
C ALA A 14 62.21 -14.94 -15.78
N LEU A 15 61.54 -14.64 -16.89
CA LEU A 15 61.16 -13.26 -17.28
C LEU A 15 59.76 -13.23 -17.91
N VAL A 16 58.76 -13.64 -17.14
CA VAL A 16 57.39 -13.11 -17.25
C VAL A 16 56.83 -13.01 -15.83
N VAL A 17 57.25 -11.98 -15.10
CA VAL A 17 56.47 -11.44 -13.99
C VAL A 17 55.92 -10.12 -14.51
N SER A 18 54.66 -10.14 -14.95
CA SER A 18 53.78 -8.99 -14.79
C SER A 18 52.33 -9.46 -14.83
N ALA A 19 51.66 -9.22 -13.71
CA ALA A 19 50.22 -9.16 -13.52
C ALA A 19 49.41 -10.45 -13.75
N HIS A 20 49.38 -11.30 -12.73
CA HIS A 20 48.12 -11.73 -12.11
C HIS A 20 48.44 -12.22 -10.69
N GLU A 21 48.92 -11.28 -9.87
CA GLU A 21 48.69 -11.39 -8.44
C GLU A 21 47.18 -11.25 -8.29
N HIS A 22 46.49 -12.38 -8.09
CA HIS A 22 45.18 -12.31 -7.47
C HIS A 22 45.47 -11.81 -6.06
N ASP A 23 45.38 -10.48 -5.89
CA ASP A 23 44.95 -9.92 -4.62
C ASP A 23 43.67 -10.70 -4.30
N HIS A 24 43.82 -11.72 -3.45
CA HIS A 24 42.78 -12.05 -2.52
C HIS A 24 42.65 -10.78 -1.69
N GLU A 25 41.90 -9.81 -2.22
CA GLU A 25 41.27 -8.82 -1.36
C GLU A 25 40.63 -9.68 -0.28
N ASP A 26 41.22 -9.61 0.91
CA ASP A 26 40.58 -10.06 2.12
C ASP A 26 39.16 -9.57 2.01
N GLN A 27 38.22 -10.49 1.79
CA GLN A 27 36.82 -10.14 1.73
C GLN A 27 36.54 -9.46 3.05
N ILE A 28 36.45 -8.13 3.01
CA ILE A 28 36.06 -7.33 4.15
C ILE A 28 34.74 -7.96 4.58
N PRO A 29 34.62 -8.49 5.80
CA PRO A 29 33.36 -9.03 6.26
C PRO A 29 32.28 -7.99 5.96
N PHE A 30 31.08 -8.43 5.55
CA PHE A 30 29.91 -7.59 5.24
C PHE A 30 29.46 -6.63 6.37
N ASN A 31 30.29 -6.44 7.39
CA ASN A 31 30.15 -5.59 8.55
C ASN A 31 30.72 -4.17 8.34
N TYR A 32 31.42 -3.86 7.23
CA TYR A 32 31.89 -2.49 6.95
C TYR A 32 30.79 -1.59 6.39
N VAL A 33 29.79 -2.17 5.73
CA VAL A 33 28.62 -1.42 5.27
C VAL A 33 27.56 -1.42 6.37
N LYS A 34 27.74 -0.53 7.35
CA LYS A 34 26.63 -0.08 8.20
C LYS A 34 25.66 0.74 7.33
N TYR A 35 24.81 0.06 6.55
CA TYR A 35 23.54 0.64 6.17
C TYR A 35 22.58 0.56 7.37
N PRO A 36 21.78 1.59 7.61
CA PRO A 36 21.54 2.72 6.72
C PRO A 36 22.35 3.95 7.11
N TYR A 37 22.82 4.71 6.11
CA TYR A 37 23.05 6.14 6.26
C TYR A 37 21.74 6.75 6.78
N GLN A 38 21.66 7.00 8.08
CA GLN A 38 20.59 7.76 8.69
C GLN A 38 20.94 9.23 8.45
N ALA A 39 20.19 9.89 7.57
CA ALA A 39 20.32 11.34 7.40
C ALA A 39 20.00 12.01 8.74
N THR A 40 21.02 12.52 9.44
CA THR A 40 20.82 13.25 10.69
C THR A 40 20.15 14.58 10.39
N TYR A 41 18.82 14.64 10.60
CA TYR A 41 18.07 15.89 10.50
C TYR A 41 18.24 16.70 11.81
N PRO A 42 18.27 18.05 11.76
CA PRO A 42 18.32 18.85 12.97
C PRO A 42 17.00 18.70 13.76
N GLY A 43 17.03 17.96 14.86
CA GLY A 43 15.88 17.68 15.74
C GLY A 43 16.14 16.41 16.56
N ASP A 44 15.80 16.44 17.85
CA ASP A 44 15.89 15.42 18.90
C ASP A 44 16.34 13.99 18.50
N ASN A 45 17.58 13.78 18.07
CA ASN A 45 18.28 12.49 17.89
C ASN A 45 17.52 11.32 17.22
N GLU A 46 16.36 11.55 16.63
CA GLU A 46 15.52 10.56 15.97
C GLU A 46 15.55 10.86 14.48
N VAL A 47 16.32 10.06 13.74
CA VAL A 47 16.23 10.09 12.28
C VAL A 47 14.96 9.38 11.87
N THR A 48 13.84 10.09 11.96
CA THR A 48 12.59 9.66 11.34
C THR A 48 12.63 10.05 9.86
N ALA A 49 12.35 9.10 8.97
CA ALA A 49 12.19 9.38 7.54
C ALA A 49 10.83 10.04 7.25
N ASP A 50 10.33 10.84 8.19
CA ASP A 50 8.97 11.39 8.20
C ASP A 50 8.94 12.80 7.60
N SER A 51 9.62 12.96 6.46
CA SER A 51 9.44 14.14 5.62
C SER A 51 8.33 13.92 4.60
N ILE A 52 7.75 15.01 4.10
CA ILE A 52 6.78 14.97 3.00
C ILE A 52 7.34 14.17 1.82
N PHE A 53 8.66 14.16 1.60
CA PHE A 53 9.31 13.54 0.44
C PHE A 53 10.05 12.22 0.73
N ALA A 54 10.12 11.77 1.99
CA ALA A 54 10.73 10.49 2.39
C ALA A 54 9.72 9.46 2.91
N GLY A 55 10.18 8.26 3.27
CA GLY A 55 9.39 7.18 3.88
C GLY A 55 8.49 6.40 2.93
N ILE A 56 7.90 5.30 3.43
CA ILE A 56 6.95 4.47 2.70
C ILE A 56 5.73 5.32 2.30
N THR A 57 5.27 5.18 1.06
CA THR A 57 4.19 6.02 0.49
C THR A 57 2.85 5.29 0.59
N THR A 58 2.28 5.31 1.79
CA THR A 58 0.87 4.96 2.05
C THR A 58 -0.04 6.19 1.87
N PHE A 59 -1.35 5.96 1.80
CA PHE A 59 -2.35 7.02 1.82
C PHE A 59 -2.15 7.86 3.09
N ALA A 60 -1.96 9.15 2.91
CA ALA A 60 -1.75 10.12 3.97
C ALA A 60 -0.67 9.72 4.99
N LYS A 61 0.35 8.92 4.61
CA LYS A 61 1.35 8.39 5.55
C LYS A 61 0.75 7.58 6.72
N LEU A 62 -0.44 7.00 6.52
CA LEU A 62 -1.08 6.12 7.51
C LEU A 62 -0.25 4.84 7.72
N PRO A 63 -0.38 4.19 8.89
CA PRO A 63 0.21 2.88 9.12
C PRO A 63 -0.25 1.87 8.06
N TRP A 64 0.71 1.20 7.43
CA TRP A 64 0.43 0.11 6.51
C TRP A 64 0.10 -1.18 7.28
N VAL A 65 -0.95 -1.87 6.86
CA VAL A 65 -1.35 -3.17 7.41
C VAL A 65 -1.57 -4.14 6.25
N GLN A 66 -1.03 -5.36 6.35
CA GLN A 66 -1.24 -6.38 5.32
C GLN A 66 -2.62 -7.04 5.47
N CYS A 67 -3.69 -6.27 5.24
CA CYS A 67 -5.06 -6.67 5.54
C CYS A 67 -5.50 -7.93 4.79
N LEU A 68 -5.05 -8.15 3.56
CA LEU A 68 -5.39 -9.34 2.76
C LEU A 68 -4.35 -10.47 2.88
N GLY A 69 -3.50 -10.43 3.91
CA GLY A 69 -2.43 -11.40 4.12
C GLY A 69 -2.23 -11.71 5.60
N ARG A 70 -1.01 -11.49 6.11
CA ARG A 70 -0.62 -11.87 7.47
C ARG A 70 -1.46 -11.20 8.56
N ASP A 71 -1.88 -9.97 8.34
CA ASP A 71 -2.52 -9.12 9.36
C ASP A 71 -4.04 -9.05 9.17
N ARG A 72 -4.65 -10.11 8.64
CA ARG A 72 -6.08 -10.19 8.34
C ARG A 72 -6.98 -9.91 9.54
N ASP A 73 -6.55 -10.26 10.74
CA ASP A 73 -7.38 -10.09 11.94
C ASP A 73 -7.23 -8.70 12.61
N THR A 74 -6.44 -7.80 12.00
CA THR A 74 -6.25 -6.45 12.52
C THR A 74 -7.55 -5.65 12.40
N ALA A 75 -8.12 -5.28 13.54
CA ALA A 75 -9.27 -4.38 13.61
C ALA A 75 -8.85 -2.93 13.29
N PHE A 76 -9.73 -2.21 12.60
CA PHE A 76 -9.63 -0.79 12.26
C PHE A 76 -11.04 -0.19 12.18
N ASP A 77 -11.14 1.13 12.22
CA ASP A 77 -12.41 1.85 12.01
C ASP A 77 -12.58 2.27 10.55
N ILE A 78 -11.47 2.69 9.92
CA ILE A 78 -11.43 3.09 8.52
C ILE A 78 -10.22 2.43 7.85
N ALA A 79 -10.44 1.77 6.71
CA ALA A 79 -9.38 1.22 5.88
C ALA A 79 -9.37 1.86 4.49
N PHE A 80 -8.19 2.33 4.06
CA PHE A 80 -7.92 2.65 2.67
C PHE A 80 -7.45 1.40 1.94
N ILE A 81 -8.00 1.11 0.76
CA ILE A 81 -7.60 -0.02 -0.07
C ILE A 81 -7.61 0.40 -1.53
N GLY A 82 -6.61 0.02 -2.33
CA GLY A 82 -6.62 0.28 -3.77
C GLY A 82 -7.24 -0.86 -4.58
N ALA A 83 -7.89 -0.51 -5.68
CA ALA A 83 -8.40 -1.43 -6.71
C ALA A 83 -7.80 -1.03 -8.08
N PRO A 84 -6.55 -1.44 -8.38
CA PRO A 84 -5.82 -1.01 -9.58
C PRO A 84 -6.31 -1.73 -10.84
N PHE A 85 -7.49 -1.35 -11.34
CA PHE A 85 -8.18 -1.98 -12.47
C PHE A 85 -8.55 -0.94 -13.54
N ASP A 86 -8.26 -1.20 -14.82
CA ASP A 86 -8.69 -0.30 -15.91
C ASP A 86 -9.04 -1.03 -17.22
N THR A 87 -9.23 -2.34 -17.17
CA THR A 87 -9.53 -3.16 -18.36
C THR A 87 -11.00 -3.10 -18.78
N GLY A 88 -11.83 -2.34 -18.05
CA GLY A 88 -13.19 -1.97 -18.45
C GLY A 88 -13.26 -0.62 -19.19
N THR A 89 -12.13 0.06 -19.34
CA THR A 89 -12.09 1.39 -19.95
C THR A 89 -12.35 1.33 -21.46
N SER A 90 -13.22 2.21 -21.96
CA SER A 90 -13.60 2.29 -23.37
C SER A 90 -12.65 3.13 -24.23
N TYR A 91 -11.84 4.01 -23.62
CA TYR A 91 -10.94 4.92 -24.35
C TYR A 91 -9.50 4.86 -23.82
N ARG A 92 -9.08 5.77 -22.94
CA ARG A 92 -7.69 5.87 -22.47
C ARG A 92 -7.48 5.05 -21.20
N PRO A 93 -6.71 3.95 -21.23
CA PRO A 93 -6.33 3.24 -20.01
C PRO A 93 -5.32 4.06 -19.19
N GLY A 94 -5.05 3.62 -17.96
CA GLY A 94 -4.11 4.26 -17.04
C GLY A 94 -4.64 4.35 -15.62
N ALA A 95 -5.95 4.17 -15.41
CA ALA A 95 -6.55 4.24 -14.08
C ALA A 95 -6.01 3.14 -13.12
N ARG A 96 -5.40 2.06 -13.64
CA ARG A 96 -4.70 1.07 -12.81
C ARG A 96 -3.55 1.66 -11.98
N PHE A 97 -2.96 2.78 -12.40
CA PHE A 97 -1.92 3.51 -11.65
C PHE A 97 -2.50 4.53 -10.66
N GLY A 98 -3.82 4.73 -10.67
CA GLY A 98 -4.54 5.66 -9.82
C GLY A 98 -4.25 5.49 -8.32
N PRO A 99 -4.31 4.28 -7.74
CA PRO A 99 -4.09 4.11 -6.30
C PRO A 99 -2.71 4.60 -5.86
N ALA A 100 -1.66 4.26 -6.62
CA ALA A 100 -0.29 4.72 -6.35
C ALA A 100 -0.17 6.25 -6.47
N GLY A 101 -0.78 6.84 -7.51
CA GLY A 101 -0.81 8.30 -7.70
C GLY A 101 -1.53 9.03 -6.56
N ILE A 102 -2.66 8.51 -6.09
CA ILE A 102 -3.41 9.07 -4.96
C ILE A 102 -2.57 9.02 -3.69
N ARG A 103 -1.91 7.88 -3.39
CA ARG A 103 -1.00 7.79 -2.24
C ARG A 103 0.13 8.82 -2.32
N ALA A 104 0.75 8.97 -3.49
CA ALA A 104 1.79 9.98 -3.71
C ALA A 104 1.28 11.42 -3.50
N GLY A 105 0.07 11.73 -3.97
CA GLY A 105 -0.55 13.06 -3.78
C GLY A 105 -1.00 13.34 -2.35
N SER A 106 -1.31 12.30 -1.57
CA SER A 106 -1.88 12.42 -0.22
C SER A 106 -0.86 12.73 0.89
N ARG A 107 0.45 12.75 0.59
CA ARG A 107 1.56 12.78 1.58
C ARG A 107 1.52 13.96 2.56
N ARG A 108 0.83 15.04 2.22
CA ARG A 108 0.71 16.25 3.07
C ARG A 108 -0.43 16.17 4.10
N LEU A 109 -1.36 15.22 3.95
CA LEU A 109 -2.62 15.20 4.71
C LEU A 109 -2.44 14.97 6.22
N THR A 110 -1.51 14.15 6.69
CA THR A 110 -1.32 13.95 8.15
C THR A 110 -0.34 14.94 8.78
N LEU A 111 0.68 15.38 8.05
CA LEU A 111 1.74 16.24 8.61
C LEU A 111 1.28 17.67 8.90
N TYR A 112 0.59 18.31 7.94
CA TYR A 112 0.17 19.71 8.07
C TYR A 112 -1.21 20.02 7.46
N GLY A 113 -1.73 19.14 6.60
CA GLY A 113 -2.95 19.38 5.82
C GLY A 113 -4.23 18.74 6.37
N GLY A 114 -4.19 18.13 7.56
CA GLY A 114 -5.26 17.26 8.04
C GLY A 114 -6.41 18.01 8.69
N TYR A 115 -6.18 19.23 9.15
CA TYR A 115 -7.20 20.01 9.83
C TYR A 115 -8.17 20.64 8.82
N ASN A 116 -9.45 20.28 8.94
CA ASN A 116 -10.53 20.91 8.20
C ASN A 116 -10.99 22.16 8.96
N VAL A 117 -10.66 23.35 8.43
CA VAL A 117 -10.98 24.63 9.08
C VAL A 117 -12.49 24.86 9.22
N PRO A 118 -13.33 24.70 8.16
CA PRO A 118 -14.77 24.90 8.28
C PRO A 118 -15.48 23.97 9.28
N LEU A 119 -14.99 22.73 9.44
CA LEU A 119 -15.58 21.73 10.34
C LEU A 119 -14.88 21.64 11.70
N GLU A 120 -13.83 22.44 11.91
CA GLU A 120 -13.00 22.47 13.12
C GLU A 120 -12.54 21.08 13.60
N VAL A 121 -12.20 20.19 12.65
CA VAL A 121 -11.88 18.79 12.96
C VAL A 121 -10.65 18.32 12.17
N ASN A 122 -9.82 17.51 12.83
CA ASN A 122 -8.80 16.70 12.14
C ASN A 122 -9.22 15.22 12.21
N PRO A 123 -9.63 14.60 11.09
CA PRO A 123 -10.10 13.22 11.08
C PRO A 123 -9.02 12.23 11.51
N PHE A 124 -7.74 12.53 11.26
CA PHE A 124 -6.61 11.68 11.66
C PHE A 124 -6.32 11.72 13.16
N LEU A 125 -6.82 12.74 13.88
CA LEU A 125 -6.66 12.89 15.33
C LEU A 125 -7.99 12.67 16.08
N SER A 126 -9.01 12.14 15.40
CA SER A 126 -10.35 11.94 15.95
C SER A 126 -10.49 10.73 16.89
N GLY A 127 -9.39 10.02 17.19
CA GLY A 127 -9.38 8.80 17.99
C GLY A 127 -9.78 7.52 17.22
N LEU A 128 -10.06 7.63 15.92
CA LEU A 128 -10.33 6.48 15.06
C LEU A 128 -9.05 5.76 14.64
N LYS A 129 -9.10 4.43 14.56
CA LYS A 129 -8.00 3.64 14.00
C LYS A 129 -8.11 3.58 12.49
N ILE A 130 -7.28 4.36 11.80
CA ILE A 130 -7.26 4.49 10.35
C ILE A 130 -6.00 3.82 9.78
N VAL A 131 -6.15 2.94 8.77
CA VAL A 131 -5.04 2.17 8.18
C VAL A 131 -5.04 2.22 6.65
N ASP A 132 -3.88 2.02 6.03
CA ASP A 132 -3.77 1.72 4.60
C ASP A 132 -3.50 0.21 4.42
N CYS A 133 -4.43 -0.47 3.76
CA CYS A 133 -4.42 -1.91 3.53
C CYS A 133 -3.67 -2.33 2.26
N GLY A 134 -3.04 -1.39 1.54
CA GLY A 134 -2.42 -1.66 0.25
C GLY A 134 -3.46 -1.83 -0.86
N ASP A 135 -3.24 -2.80 -1.75
CA ASP A 135 -4.07 -2.98 -2.94
C ASP A 135 -4.67 -4.39 -3.01
N ILE A 136 -5.87 -4.49 -3.57
CA ILE A 136 -6.48 -5.77 -3.92
C ILE A 136 -5.69 -6.36 -5.09
N PRO A 137 -5.21 -7.62 -4.99
CA PRO A 137 -4.54 -8.28 -6.10
C PRO A 137 -5.57 -8.60 -7.20
N VAL A 138 -5.50 -7.88 -8.31
CA VAL A 138 -6.40 -8.04 -9.45
C VAL A 138 -5.66 -8.60 -10.66
N THR A 139 -6.29 -9.53 -11.39
CA THR A 139 -5.78 -10.00 -12.67
C THR A 139 -6.01 -8.96 -13.77
N PRO A 140 -5.06 -8.75 -14.69
CA PRO A 140 -5.28 -7.91 -15.86
C PRO A 140 -5.87 -8.67 -17.05
N TYR A 141 -6.11 -9.98 -16.94
CA TYR A 141 -6.43 -10.85 -18.08
C TYR A 141 -7.90 -11.21 -18.24
N ASP A 142 -8.65 -11.25 -17.13
CA ASP A 142 -10.06 -11.61 -17.14
C ASP A 142 -10.84 -10.61 -16.27
N ASN A 143 -11.66 -9.79 -16.93
CA ASN A 143 -12.49 -8.78 -16.27
C ASN A 143 -13.47 -9.41 -15.27
N LYS A 144 -14.08 -10.56 -15.59
CA LYS A 144 -15.05 -11.21 -14.68
C LYS A 144 -14.36 -11.69 -13.41
N TYR A 145 -13.18 -12.29 -13.57
CA TYR A 145 -12.39 -12.74 -12.43
C TYR A 145 -11.85 -11.55 -11.61
N ALA A 146 -11.36 -10.50 -12.27
CA ALA A 146 -10.89 -9.29 -11.60
C ALA A 146 -11.98 -8.62 -10.75
N LEU A 147 -13.21 -8.50 -11.29
CA LEU A 147 -14.33 -7.95 -10.53
C LEU A 147 -14.69 -8.82 -9.32
N LYS A 148 -14.60 -10.16 -9.45
CA LYS A 148 -14.77 -11.07 -8.31
C LYS A 148 -13.69 -10.86 -7.25
N GLN A 149 -12.43 -10.71 -7.64
CA GLN A 149 -11.33 -10.42 -6.71
C GLN A 149 -11.54 -9.09 -5.96
N ILE A 150 -12.00 -8.05 -6.67
CA ILE A 150 -12.34 -6.76 -6.05
C ILE A 150 -13.48 -6.91 -5.05
N GLU A 151 -14.54 -7.65 -5.43
CA GLU A 151 -15.69 -7.89 -4.56
C GLU A 151 -15.29 -8.62 -3.27
N GLU A 152 -14.55 -9.73 -3.40
CA GLU A 152 -14.11 -10.55 -2.27
C GLU A 152 -13.10 -9.80 -1.39
N GLY A 153 -12.12 -9.12 -1.99
CA GLY A 153 -11.12 -8.34 -1.27
C GLY A 153 -11.74 -7.19 -0.49
N HIS A 154 -12.70 -6.46 -1.08
CA HIS A 154 -13.42 -5.40 -0.37
C HIS A 154 -14.31 -5.97 0.74
N LYS A 155 -15.01 -7.09 0.46
CA LYS A 155 -15.90 -7.74 1.42
C LYS A 155 -15.16 -8.22 2.67
N GLU A 156 -13.94 -8.74 2.49
CA GLU A 156 -13.06 -9.20 3.57
C GLU A 156 -12.67 -8.07 4.54
N LEU A 157 -12.55 -6.83 4.06
CA LEU A 157 -12.33 -5.66 4.92
C LEU A 157 -13.63 -5.18 5.56
N LEU A 158 -14.71 -5.11 4.77
CA LEU A 158 -15.98 -4.56 5.21
C LEU A 158 -16.62 -5.37 6.33
N HIS A 159 -16.52 -6.70 6.31
CA HIS A 159 -17.18 -7.57 7.30
C HIS A 159 -16.39 -7.76 8.61
N ARG A 160 -15.31 -6.99 8.79
CA ARG A 160 -14.53 -7.03 10.03
C ARG A 160 -15.29 -6.34 11.16
N ARG A 161 -14.85 -6.63 12.39
CA ARG A 161 -15.27 -5.83 13.53
C ARG A 161 -14.50 -4.51 13.53
N SER A 162 -15.23 -3.41 13.67
CA SER A 162 -14.65 -2.10 13.97
C SER A 162 -13.76 -2.13 15.23
N TYR A 163 -12.72 -1.30 15.24
CA TYR A 163 -11.83 -1.20 16.41
C TYR A 163 -12.53 -0.49 17.57
N THR A 164 -13.21 0.61 17.27
CA THR A 164 -13.93 1.43 18.23
C THR A 164 -15.39 0.97 18.32
N PRO A 165 -15.94 0.72 19.53
CA PRO A 165 -17.35 0.41 19.69
C PRO A 165 -18.23 1.61 19.32
N LEU A 166 -19.50 1.35 19.01
CA LEU A 166 -20.47 2.42 18.79
C LEU A 166 -20.61 3.27 20.06
N GLY A 167 -20.40 4.58 19.90
CA GLY A 167 -20.61 5.56 20.95
C GLY A 167 -22.06 6.07 21.00
N ASN A 168 -22.23 7.23 21.61
CA ASN A 168 -23.49 7.95 21.61
C ASN A 168 -23.50 8.99 20.48
N ASP A 169 -24.69 9.25 19.95
CA ASP A 169 -24.94 10.35 19.03
C ASP A 169 -24.61 11.68 19.71
N THR A 170 -23.77 12.49 19.08
CA THR A 170 -23.33 13.79 19.61
C THR A 170 -24.46 14.82 19.68
N LEU A 171 -25.52 14.66 18.88
CA LEU A 171 -26.68 15.57 18.87
C LEU A 171 -27.77 15.14 19.84
N THR A 172 -28.07 13.83 19.89
CA THR A 172 -29.21 13.32 20.68
C THR A 172 -28.80 12.67 22.01
N GLY A 173 -27.51 12.35 22.20
CA GLY A 173 -26.99 11.66 23.37
C GLY A 173 -27.40 10.18 23.46
N ARG A 174 -28.15 9.66 22.50
CA ARG A 174 -28.63 8.27 22.49
C ARG A 174 -27.54 7.31 21.99
N PRO A 175 -27.51 6.06 22.47
CA PRO A 175 -26.57 5.07 21.95
C PRO A 175 -26.82 4.82 20.47
N LEU A 176 -25.74 4.84 19.68
CA LEU A 176 -25.81 4.51 18.26
C LEU A 176 -26.11 3.02 18.10
N ALA A 177 -27.08 2.70 17.23
CA ALA A 177 -27.39 1.34 16.85
C ALA A 177 -26.70 0.99 15.52
N PRO A 178 -26.23 -0.26 15.33
CA PRO A 178 -25.74 -0.73 14.04
C PRO A 178 -26.82 -0.61 12.96
N ILE A 179 -26.46 -0.03 11.81
CA ILE A 179 -27.34 0.08 10.64
C ILE A 179 -27.29 -1.16 9.72
N SER A 180 -26.36 -2.08 9.98
CA SER A 180 -26.11 -3.29 9.20
C SER A 180 -27.20 -4.34 9.38
N LEU A 181 -27.42 -5.17 8.37
CA LEU A 181 -28.40 -6.26 8.42
C LEU A 181 -28.08 -7.32 9.49
N ASP A 182 -26.80 -7.54 9.80
CA ASP A 182 -26.37 -8.53 10.80
C ASP A 182 -26.25 -7.96 12.22
N GLY A 183 -26.67 -6.70 12.43
CA GLY A 183 -26.62 -6.03 13.72
C GLY A 183 -25.20 -5.77 14.26
N LYS A 184 -24.16 -5.76 13.42
CA LYS A 184 -22.77 -5.53 13.82
C LYS A 184 -22.25 -4.16 13.36
N ASN A 185 -21.34 -3.59 14.14
CA ASN A 185 -20.64 -2.38 13.69
C ASN A 185 -19.46 -2.73 12.77
N HIS A 186 -19.69 -2.61 11.46
CA HIS A 186 -18.67 -2.78 10.42
C HIS A 186 -17.81 -1.52 10.26
N PRO A 187 -16.51 -1.64 9.91
CA PRO A 187 -15.67 -0.50 9.58
C PRO A 187 -16.15 0.20 8.30
N ARG A 188 -15.51 1.33 7.98
CA ARG A 188 -15.67 2.01 6.70
C ARG A 188 -14.47 1.69 5.80
N VAL A 189 -14.75 1.45 4.53
CA VAL A 189 -13.72 1.15 3.53
C VAL A 189 -13.72 2.27 2.50
N VAL A 190 -12.55 2.89 2.30
CA VAL A 190 -12.32 3.90 1.29
C VAL A 190 -11.50 3.27 0.19
N THR A 191 -12.12 3.08 -0.97
CA THR A 191 -11.44 2.44 -2.11
C THR A 191 -10.81 3.47 -3.03
N LEU A 192 -9.54 3.28 -3.36
CA LEU A 192 -8.79 4.09 -4.33
C LEU A 192 -8.85 3.38 -5.69
N GLY A 193 -9.50 3.97 -6.69
CA GLY A 193 -9.65 3.35 -8.02
C GLY A 193 -8.48 3.65 -8.96
N GLY A 194 -8.36 3.03 -10.14
CA GLY A 194 -9.28 2.12 -10.84
C GLY A 194 -10.36 2.82 -11.67
N ASP A 195 -10.70 2.29 -12.86
CA ASP A 195 -11.81 2.81 -13.67
C ASP A 195 -13.19 2.59 -13.02
N HIS A 196 -14.25 3.22 -13.54
CA HIS A 196 -15.58 3.19 -12.89
C HIS A 196 -16.22 1.79 -12.83
N THR A 197 -15.65 0.79 -13.51
CA THR A 197 -16.15 -0.60 -13.44
C THR A 197 -16.00 -1.18 -12.04
N ILE A 198 -15.00 -0.74 -11.26
CA ILE A 198 -14.78 -1.22 -9.89
C ILE A 198 -15.97 -0.93 -8.97
N VAL A 199 -16.82 0.05 -9.29
CA VAL A 199 -17.94 0.43 -8.43
C VAL A 199 -18.96 -0.69 -8.29
N LEU A 200 -19.19 -1.48 -9.34
CA LEU A 200 -20.14 -2.61 -9.29
C LEU A 200 -19.81 -3.64 -8.18
N PRO A 201 -18.60 -4.25 -8.14
CA PRO A 201 -18.25 -5.18 -7.07
C PRO A 201 -18.19 -4.52 -5.68
N LEU A 202 -17.84 -3.23 -5.59
CA LEU A 202 -17.87 -2.50 -4.32
C LEU A 202 -19.30 -2.34 -3.79
N LEU A 203 -20.25 -1.95 -4.65
CA LEU A 203 -21.66 -1.84 -4.28
C LEU A 203 -22.25 -3.20 -3.88
N ARG A 204 -21.87 -4.30 -4.55
CA ARG A 204 -22.28 -5.66 -4.15
C ARG A 204 -21.75 -6.04 -2.77
N SER A 205 -20.49 -5.70 -2.48
CA SER A 205 -19.92 -5.91 -1.15
C SER A 205 -20.67 -5.10 -0.09
N ILE A 206 -20.94 -3.82 -0.33
CA ILE A 206 -21.70 -2.95 0.59
C ILE A 206 -23.13 -3.48 0.79
N TYR A 207 -23.80 -3.87 -0.29
CA TYR A 207 -25.13 -4.47 -0.26
C TYR A 207 -25.17 -5.71 0.64
N SER A 208 -24.12 -6.54 0.64
CA SER A 208 -24.08 -7.73 1.49
C SER A 208 -24.07 -7.44 3.00
N ALA A 209 -23.67 -6.24 3.42
CA ALA A 209 -23.68 -5.81 4.83
C ALA A 209 -24.92 -4.96 5.18
N TYR A 210 -25.44 -4.16 4.23
CA TYR A 210 -26.44 -3.13 4.50
C TYR A 210 -27.77 -3.27 3.72
N GLY A 211 -27.85 -4.17 2.74
CA GLY A 211 -29.00 -4.29 1.85
C GLY A 211 -29.07 -3.13 0.85
N PRO A 212 -30.27 -2.72 0.41
CA PRO A 212 -30.42 -1.59 -0.52
C PRO A 212 -29.76 -0.32 0.01
N ILE A 213 -28.96 0.34 -0.83
CA ILE A 213 -28.20 1.54 -0.48
C ILE A 213 -28.57 2.71 -1.40
N SER A 214 -28.41 3.93 -0.87
CA SER A 214 -28.43 5.15 -1.67
C SER A 214 -27.02 5.49 -2.15
N VAL A 215 -26.90 5.89 -3.40
CA VAL A 215 -25.63 6.31 -4.00
C VAL A 215 -25.67 7.80 -4.28
N ILE A 216 -24.66 8.52 -3.80
CA ILE A 216 -24.37 9.89 -4.21
C ILE A 216 -23.23 9.82 -5.22
N HIS A 217 -23.53 10.15 -6.48
CA HIS A 217 -22.62 9.97 -7.62
C HIS A 217 -22.22 11.31 -8.19
N PHE A 218 -20.91 11.59 -8.19
CA PHE A 218 -20.31 12.77 -8.80
C PHE A 218 -19.50 12.34 -10.00
N ASP A 219 -20.00 12.62 -11.20
CA ASP A 219 -19.33 12.27 -12.45
C ASP A 219 -19.83 13.16 -13.59
N SER A 220 -19.04 13.29 -14.65
CA SER A 220 -19.48 13.88 -15.92
C SER A 220 -20.33 12.91 -16.75
N HIS A 221 -20.31 11.62 -16.44
CA HIS A 221 -21.06 10.57 -17.14
C HIS A 221 -22.01 9.84 -16.18
N LEU A 222 -23.13 9.35 -16.72
CA LEU A 222 -24.16 8.70 -15.91
C LEU A 222 -23.82 7.25 -15.51
N ASP A 223 -22.98 6.56 -16.28
CA ASP A 223 -22.54 5.17 -16.05
C ASP A 223 -23.65 4.15 -15.72
N THR A 224 -24.85 4.38 -16.27
CA THR A 224 -26.07 3.58 -16.03
C THR A 224 -26.61 2.93 -17.31
N TRP A 225 -25.76 2.82 -18.33
CA TRP A 225 -26.14 2.23 -19.61
C TRP A 225 -26.43 0.75 -19.46
N LYS A 226 -27.40 0.24 -20.23
CA LYS A 226 -27.66 -1.19 -20.30
C LYS A 226 -26.42 -1.87 -20.90
N PRO A 227 -25.77 -2.83 -20.22
CA PRO A 227 -24.67 -3.57 -20.82
C PRO A 227 -25.15 -4.28 -22.08
N SER A 228 -24.40 -4.13 -23.16
CA SER A 228 -24.65 -4.76 -24.46
C SER A 228 -24.36 -6.25 -24.45
#